data_AF-A0A9C7FJE8-F1
#
_entry.id   AF-A0A9C7FJE8-F1
#
_cell.length_a   1.000
_cell.length_b   1.000
_cell.length_c   1.000
_cell.angle_alpha   90.00
_cell.angle_beta   90.00
_cell.angle_gamma   90.00
#
_symmetry.space_group_name_H-M   'P 1'
#
loop_
_entity.id
_entity.type
_entity.pdbx_description
1 polymer ?
#
loop_
_entity_poly.entity_id
_entity_poly.type
_entity_poly.pdbx_seq_one_letter_code
_entity_poly.pdbx_strand_id
1 'polypeptide(L)'
;MTNWGLFVSDDGSSDATKKILADFADEYADHEVKVFDGPKKGFAQNFLSLVCNPDIGANFFAYADQDDVWMKIKLKKAVQWLESVPSDLPALYCSRTEYVDENLKHIAYSPDYGRPAIFANALVQNIASGNTMVFNAAARQLLQKAGKDADIPLHDWWTYMLVTGAGGVTHFDKSPTVFYRQHSNNLWGMNAGWRASLSRIQKLFEGRFKGWNERHIIALNGVTGLLTADAKKRIDLFSQCRVSSGLVERLMNFEKSGVYRQTFITNLGLRVAILFRKI
;
A
#
# COMPACT_ATOMS: atom_id res chain seq x y z
N MET A 1 23.81 -5.44 -1.95
CA MET A 1 23.75 -3.97 -1.77
C MET A 1 24.66 -3.65 -0.63
N THR A 2 25.50 -2.63 -0.78
CA THR A 2 26.51 -2.23 0.21
C THR A 2 26.28 -0.82 0.75
N ASN A 3 25.26 -0.11 0.28
CA ASN A 3 24.89 1.22 0.74
C ASN A 3 23.39 1.22 1.07
N TRP A 4 23.07 1.15 2.35
CA TRP A 4 21.71 1.17 2.88
C TRP A 4 21.68 1.89 4.24
N GLY A 5 20.49 2.33 4.63
CA GLY A 5 20.22 2.86 5.97
C GLY A 5 18.92 2.27 6.51
N LEU A 6 18.84 2.15 7.83
CA LEU A 6 17.67 1.66 8.55
C LEU A 6 17.14 2.79 9.44
N PHE A 7 15.91 3.22 9.17
CA PHE A 7 15.25 4.26 9.93
C PHE A 7 14.00 3.66 10.57
N VAL A 8 13.98 3.65 11.89
CA VAL A 8 12.93 2.99 12.68
C VAL A 8 12.16 4.06 13.45
N SER A 9 10.83 3.94 13.47
CA SER A 9 9.97 4.75 14.32
C SER A 9 9.35 3.84 15.36
N ASP A 10 9.85 3.95 16.58
CA ASP A 10 9.37 3.18 17.71
C ASP A 10 8.11 3.84 18.30
N ASP A 11 6.96 3.22 18.10
CA ASP A 11 5.65 3.74 18.50
C ASP A 11 5.33 3.49 19.99
N GLY A 12 6.36 3.41 20.83
CA GLY A 12 6.25 3.27 22.29
C GLY A 12 6.45 1.85 22.80
N SER A 13 7.40 1.10 22.24
CA SER A 13 7.74 -0.24 22.73
C SER A 13 8.20 -0.21 24.19
N SER A 14 7.78 -1.21 24.96
CA SER A 14 8.14 -1.38 26.38
C SER A 14 8.99 -2.62 26.66
N ASP A 15 9.30 -3.40 25.63
CA ASP A 15 10.10 -4.61 25.69
C ASP A 15 11.56 -4.32 25.29
N ALA A 16 12.30 -5.35 24.88
CA ALA A 16 13.69 -5.23 24.50
C ALA A 16 13.92 -4.50 23.15
N THR A 17 12.88 -4.06 22.43
CA THR A 17 12.99 -3.49 21.07
C THR A 17 14.03 -2.37 20.99
N LYS A 18 14.00 -1.39 21.90
CA LYS A 18 14.98 -0.28 21.89
C LYS A 18 16.42 -0.76 22.09
N LYS A 19 16.62 -1.78 22.93
CA LYS A 19 17.94 -2.38 23.15
C LYS A 19 18.41 -3.12 21.90
N ILE A 20 17.55 -3.93 21.29
CA ILE A 20 17.87 -4.67 20.06
C ILE A 20 18.29 -3.71 18.94
N LEU A 21 17.60 -2.58 18.80
CA LEU A 21 17.94 -1.57 17.79
C LEU A 21 19.28 -0.87 18.08
N ALA A 22 19.59 -0.63 19.35
CA ALA A 22 20.89 -0.07 19.74
C ALA A 22 22.03 -1.07 19.46
N ASP A 23 21.87 -2.33 19.86
CA ASP A 23 22.84 -3.39 19.61
C ASP A 23 23.05 -3.58 18.08
N PHE A 24 21.98 -3.48 17.28
CA PHE A 24 22.05 -3.54 15.82
C PHE A 24 22.76 -2.32 15.22
N ALA A 25 22.51 -1.11 15.72
CA ALA A 25 23.21 0.09 15.26
C ALA A 25 24.73 -0.01 15.54
N ASP A 26 25.11 -0.58 16.69
CA ASP A 26 26.51 -0.82 17.05
C ASP A 26 27.16 -1.89 16.16
N GLU A 27 26.45 -2.99 15.85
CA GLU A 27 26.93 -4.03 14.93
C GLU A 27 27.18 -3.51 13.52
N TYR A 28 26.33 -2.59 13.03
CA TYR A 28 26.39 -1.99 11.69
C TYR A 28 26.80 -0.52 11.74
N ALA A 29 27.84 -0.18 12.52
CA ALA A 29 28.29 1.19 12.73
C ALA A 29 28.75 1.93 11.45
N ASP A 30 28.99 1.21 10.35
CA ASP A 30 29.30 1.77 9.02
C ASP A 30 28.04 2.14 8.21
N HIS A 31 26.84 1.81 8.71
CA HIS A 31 25.55 2.11 8.10
C HIS A 31 24.76 3.11 8.95
N GLU A 32 23.87 3.87 8.30
CA GLU A 32 23.00 4.80 9.02
C GLU A 32 21.83 4.05 9.64
N VAL A 33 21.90 3.78 10.94
CA VAL A 33 20.80 3.22 11.72
C VAL A 33 20.30 4.27 12.70
N LYS A 34 19.05 4.74 12.52
CA LYS A 34 18.44 5.78 13.36
C LYS A 34 17.08 5.34 13.88
N VAL A 35 16.85 5.58 15.17
CA VAL A 35 15.58 5.33 15.83
C VAL A 35 14.95 6.67 16.22
N PHE A 36 13.69 6.85 15.84
CA PHE A 36 12.88 8.01 16.19
C PHE A 36 11.76 7.57 17.14
N ASP A 37 11.36 8.46 18.04
CA ASP A 37 10.13 8.26 18.81
C ASP A 37 8.91 8.48 17.89
N GLY A 38 8.08 7.45 17.79
CA GLY A 38 6.88 7.45 16.97
C GLY A 38 5.74 8.31 17.54
N PRO A 39 4.74 8.65 16.71
CA PRO A 39 3.69 9.58 17.08
C PRO A 39 2.67 9.00 18.08
N LYS A 40 2.64 7.68 18.29
CA LYS A 40 1.67 6.91 19.07
C LYS A 40 0.23 7.10 18.59
N LYS A 41 0.08 7.21 17.26
CA LYS A 41 -1.20 7.49 16.56
C LYS A 41 -1.65 6.33 15.67
N GLY A 42 -1.04 5.16 15.84
CA GLY A 42 -1.32 3.97 15.05
C GLY A 42 -0.37 3.80 13.85
N PHE A 43 -0.33 2.58 13.33
CA PHE A 43 0.70 2.16 12.37
C PHE A 43 0.76 3.01 11.10
N ALA A 44 -0.38 3.45 10.55
CA ALA A 44 -0.40 4.27 9.33
C ALA A 44 0.30 5.61 9.55
N GLN A 45 -0.01 6.30 10.65
CA GLN A 45 0.65 7.55 11.04
C GLN A 45 2.13 7.31 11.41
N ASN A 46 2.45 6.14 11.99
CA ASN A 46 3.84 5.79 12.30
C ASN A 46 4.70 5.72 11.02
N PHE A 47 4.23 5.02 9.98
CA PHE A 47 4.92 4.98 8.67
C PHE A 47 4.99 6.35 8.00
N LEU A 48 3.90 7.12 8.02
CA LEU A 48 3.91 8.48 7.45
C LEU A 48 4.91 9.41 8.15
N SER A 49 5.11 9.24 9.46
CA SER A 49 6.08 10.03 10.22
C SER A 49 7.51 9.82 9.72
N LEU A 50 7.90 8.57 9.39
CA LEU A 50 9.21 8.26 8.81
C LEU A 50 9.33 8.77 7.38
N VAL A 51 8.37 8.45 6.53
CA VAL A 51 8.40 8.84 5.11
C VAL A 51 8.55 10.34 4.96
N CYS A 52 7.84 11.09 5.81
CA CYS A 52 7.84 12.54 5.78
C CYS A 52 8.98 13.18 6.57
N ASN A 53 9.79 12.41 7.31
CA ASN A 53 10.87 12.94 8.14
C ASN A 53 11.96 13.59 7.26
N PRO A 54 12.24 14.90 7.38
CA PRO A 54 13.21 15.59 6.54
C PRO A 54 14.67 15.12 6.76
N ASP A 55 14.97 14.49 7.88
CA ASP A 55 16.33 14.02 8.23
C ASP A 55 16.73 12.75 7.47
N ILE A 56 15.78 12.11 6.80
CA ILE A 56 16.00 10.89 6.03
C ILE A 56 16.24 11.29 4.57
N GLY A 57 17.35 10.83 3.97
CA GLY A 57 17.70 11.10 2.57
C GLY A 57 18.20 9.85 1.87
N ALA A 58 17.59 9.49 0.74
CA ALA A 58 18.00 8.35 -0.09
C ALA A 58 17.43 8.48 -1.51
N ASN A 59 17.96 7.69 -2.45
CA ASN A 59 17.43 7.63 -3.81
C ASN A 59 16.18 6.73 -3.90
N PHE A 60 16.15 5.70 -3.07
CA PHE A 60 15.08 4.70 -3.00
C PHE A 60 14.71 4.42 -1.55
N PHE A 61 13.44 4.14 -1.30
CA PHE A 61 12.87 3.91 0.01
C PHE A 61 12.09 2.61 -0.02
N ALA A 62 12.23 1.78 1.01
CA ALA A 62 11.48 0.54 1.15
C ALA A 62 10.76 0.54 2.50
N TYR A 63 9.50 0.11 2.50
CA TYR A 63 8.81 -0.18 3.76
C TYR A 63 9.23 -1.57 4.26
N ALA A 64 9.38 -1.65 5.58
CA ALA A 64 9.69 -2.86 6.33
C ALA A 64 8.79 -2.92 7.57
N ASP A 65 8.06 -4.01 7.71
CA ASP A 65 7.44 -4.39 8.99
C ASP A 65 8.44 -5.23 9.81
N GLN A 66 8.28 -5.21 11.14
CA GLN A 66 9.23 -5.83 12.08
C GLN A 66 9.34 -7.37 11.99
N ASP A 67 8.34 -8.02 11.41
CA ASP A 67 8.25 -9.48 11.25
C ASP A 67 8.44 -9.95 9.80
N ASP A 68 8.78 -9.04 8.89
CA ASP A 68 9.04 -9.35 7.49
C ASP A 68 10.33 -10.17 7.31
N VAL A 69 10.27 -11.15 6.42
CA VAL A 69 11.47 -11.86 5.95
C VAL A 69 11.66 -11.61 4.47
N TRP A 70 12.61 -10.74 4.12
CA TRP A 70 12.89 -10.39 2.73
C TRP A 70 13.75 -11.44 2.05
N MET A 71 13.41 -11.76 0.80
CA MET A 71 14.30 -12.55 -0.05
C MET A 71 15.51 -11.70 -0.43
N LYS A 72 16.68 -12.33 -0.55
CA LYS A 72 17.96 -11.66 -0.91
C LYS A 72 17.89 -10.85 -2.21
N ILE A 73 16.92 -11.15 -3.08
CA ILE A 73 16.74 -10.50 -4.37
C ILE A 73 15.84 -9.25 -4.34
N LYS A 74 15.10 -8.99 -3.25
CA LYS A 74 14.05 -7.94 -3.20
C LYS A 74 14.58 -6.58 -3.65
N LEU A 75 15.53 -6.04 -2.90
CA LEU A 75 16.05 -4.69 -3.15
C LEU A 75 16.77 -4.61 -4.50
N LYS A 76 17.48 -5.68 -4.90
CA LYS A 76 18.15 -5.74 -6.21
C LYS A 76 17.16 -5.61 -7.36
N LYS A 77 16.08 -6.42 -7.36
CA LYS A 77 15.06 -6.38 -8.42
C LYS A 77 14.34 -5.04 -8.44
N ALA A 78 13.96 -4.54 -7.27
CA ALA A 78 13.23 -3.30 -7.14
C ALA A 78 14.05 -2.10 -7.62
N VAL A 79 15.30 -1.97 -7.17
CA VAL A 79 16.18 -0.86 -7.57
C VAL A 79 16.54 -0.94 -9.05
N GLN A 80 16.82 -2.13 -9.59
CA GLN A 80 17.08 -2.27 -11.03
C GLN A 80 15.91 -1.77 -11.88
N TRP A 81 14.66 -2.01 -11.46
CA TRP A 81 13.51 -1.48 -12.16
C TRP A 81 13.36 0.04 -11.95
N LEU A 82 13.51 0.53 -10.72
CA LEU A 82 13.39 1.96 -10.40
C LEU A 82 14.46 2.81 -11.11
N GLU A 83 15.68 2.30 -11.29
CA GLU A 83 16.75 2.96 -12.05
C GLU A 83 16.45 3.08 -13.55
N SER A 84 15.54 2.26 -14.08
CA SER A 84 15.08 2.37 -15.47
C SER A 84 14.00 3.46 -15.67
N VAL A 85 13.46 4.01 -14.58
CA VAL A 85 12.44 5.07 -14.60
C VAL A 85 13.13 6.43 -14.43
N PRO A 86 12.69 7.48 -15.16
CA PRO A 86 13.18 8.83 -14.93
C PRO A 86 13.08 9.25 -13.45
N SER A 87 14.14 9.84 -12.91
CA SER A 87 14.27 10.12 -11.48
C SER A 87 13.26 11.14 -10.94
N ASP A 88 12.74 11.99 -11.80
CA ASP A 88 11.72 13.01 -11.53
C ASP A 88 10.28 12.48 -11.63
N LEU A 89 10.08 11.30 -12.21
CA LEU A 89 8.78 10.64 -12.29
C LEU A 89 8.55 9.76 -11.05
N PRO A 90 7.48 9.98 -10.26
CA PRO A 90 7.15 9.11 -9.13
C PRO A 90 7.01 7.65 -9.57
N ALA A 91 7.74 6.75 -8.91
CA ALA A 91 7.78 5.34 -9.25
C ALA A 91 7.62 4.46 -8.02
N LEU A 92 6.81 3.41 -8.14
CA LEU A 92 6.55 2.43 -7.09
C LEU A 92 6.69 1.00 -7.63
N TYR A 93 7.69 0.30 -7.14
CA TYR A 93 7.82 -1.14 -7.29
C TYR A 93 7.08 -1.85 -6.15
N CYS A 94 6.37 -2.92 -6.48
CA CYS A 94 5.87 -3.89 -5.52
C CYS A 94 5.92 -5.29 -6.16
N SER A 95 5.73 -6.33 -5.35
CA SER A 95 5.80 -7.70 -5.83
C SER A 95 4.73 -8.57 -5.22
N ARG A 96 4.62 -9.80 -5.71
CA ARG A 96 3.94 -10.85 -4.97
C ARG A 96 4.65 -11.17 -3.65
N THR A 97 3.93 -11.89 -2.81
CA THR A 97 4.38 -12.38 -1.52
C THR A 97 4.27 -13.89 -1.53
N GLU A 98 5.25 -14.56 -0.95
CA GLU A 98 5.17 -15.98 -0.66
C GLU A 98 4.69 -16.18 0.78
N TYR A 99 3.54 -16.82 0.93
CA TYR A 99 3.05 -17.22 2.24
C TYR A 99 3.79 -18.46 2.68
N VAL A 100 4.37 -18.41 3.88
CA VAL A 100 5.15 -19.48 4.48
C VAL A 100 4.66 -19.79 5.89
N ASP A 101 4.96 -20.99 6.38
CA ASP A 101 4.74 -21.34 7.78
C ASP A 101 5.83 -20.75 8.69
N GLU A 102 5.74 -21.05 9.98
CA GLU A 102 6.72 -20.66 11.00
C GLU A 102 8.15 -21.15 10.73
N ASN A 103 8.31 -22.23 9.96
CA ASN A 103 9.59 -22.82 9.56
C ASN A 103 10.04 -22.35 8.16
N LEU A 104 9.43 -21.29 7.62
CA LEU A 104 9.67 -20.76 6.27
C LEU A 104 9.38 -21.76 5.14
N LYS A 105 8.53 -22.76 5.37
CA LYS A 105 8.09 -23.69 4.32
C LYS A 105 6.95 -23.06 3.52
N HIS A 106 7.03 -23.22 2.19
CA HIS A 106 6.01 -22.73 1.26
C HIS A 106 4.59 -23.20 1.62
N ILE A 107 3.64 -22.27 1.64
CA ILE A 107 2.20 -22.52 1.74
C ILE A 107 1.52 -22.18 0.41
N ALA A 108 1.67 -20.93 -0.05
CA ALA A 108 1.03 -20.41 -1.25
C ALA A 108 1.67 -19.09 -1.67
N TYR A 109 1.22 -18.51 -2.79
CA TYR A 109 1.57 -17.15 -3.19
C TYR A 109 0.36 -16.21 -3.06
N SER A 110 0.61 -14.92 -2.84
CA SER A 110 -0.42 -13.88 -2.98
C SER A 110 -1.00 -13.88 -4.39
N PRO A 111 -2.22 -13.36 -4.63
CA PRO A 111 -2.84 -13.39 -5.95
C PRO A 111 -1.94 -12.81 -7.06
N ASP A 112 -1.91 -13.45 -8.22
CA ASP A 112 -1.32 -12.85 -9.42
C ASP A 112 -2.34 -11.89 -10.04
N TYR A 113 -1.96 -10.63 -10.15
CA TYR A 113 -2.80 -9.58 -10.71
C TYR A 113 -2.42 -9.32 -12.16
N GLY A 114 -3.36 -9.58 -13.07
CA GLY A 114 -3.15 -9.46 -14.52
C GLY A 114 -3.57 -8.13 -15.12
N ARG A 115 -4.36 -7.30 -14.41
CA ARG A 115 -4.80 -6.00 -14.93
C ARG A 115 -3.83 -4.90 -14.53
N PRO A 116 -3.73 -3.80 -15.30
CA PRO A 116 -2.83 -2.69 -14.98
C PRO A 116 -2.99 -2.18 -13.54
N ALA A 117 -1.87 -1.76 -12.95
CA ALA A 117 -1.78 -1.21 -11.60
C ALA A 117 -1.92 0.32 -11.63
N ILE A 118 -3.10 0.83 -11.96
CA ILE A 118 -3.33 2.27 -12.17
C ILE A 118 -4.27 2.86 -11.11
N PHE A 119 -4.43 4.18 -11.16
CA PHE A 119 -5.25 4.91 -10.19
C PHE A 119 -6.71 4.40 -10.14
N ALA A 120 -7.26 3.99 -11.29
CA ALA A 120 -8.61 3.45 -11.38
C ALA A 120 -8.84 2.23 -10.48
N ASN A 121 -7.89 1.30 -10.36
CA ASN A 121 -8.03 0.19 -9.42
C ASN A 121 -7.55 0.54 -8.01
N ALA A 122 -6.62 1.49 -7.88
CA ALA A 122 -6.17 1.98 -6.60
C ALA A 122 -7.34 2.57 -5.78
N LEU A 123 -8.33 3.20 -6.40
CA LEU A 123 -9.50 3.73 -5.68
C LEU A 123 -10.32 2.68 -4.93
N VAL A 124 -10.24 1.40 -5.28
CA VAL A 124 -11.09 0.35 -4.69
C VAL A 124 -10.36 -0.87 -4.20
N GLN A 125 -9.06 -0.98 -4.47
CA GLN A 125 -8.28 -2.13 -4.07
C GLN A 125 -6.79 -1.76 -3.91
N ASN A 126 -6.26 -2.00 -2.72
CA ASN A 126 -4.82 -2.13 -2.57
C ASN A 126 -4.35 -3.46 -3.17
N ILE A 127 -3.40 -3.40 -4.08
CA ILE A 127 -2.73 -4.58 -4.67
C ILE A 127 -1.26 -4.67 -4.26
N ALA A 128 -0.73 -3.62 -3.63
CA ALA A 128 0.66 -3.45 -3.29
C ALA A 128 0.77 -3.43 -1.76
N SER A 129 1.26 -4.53 -1.18
CA SER A 129 1.47 -4.62 0.27
C SER A 129 2.69 -3.82 0.67
N GLY A 130 2.62 -3.08 1.77
CA GLY A 130 3.69 -2.22 2.29
C GLY A 130 5.05 -2.91 2.30
N ASN A 131 5.15 -4.08 2.93
CA ASN A 131 6.38 -4.88 2.97
C ASN A 131 6.99 -5.28 1.63
N THR A 132 6.27 -5.17 0.50
CA THR A 132 6.80 -5.41 -0.85
C THR A 132 7.25 -4.12 -1.56
N MET A 133 6.87 -2.96 -1.02
CA MET A 133 7.07 -1.68 -1.68
C MET A 133 8.52 -1.22 -1.65
N VAL A 134 8.98 -0.74 -2.79
CA VAL A 134 10.15 0.13 -2.92
C VAL A 134 9.78 1.26 -3.87
N PHE A 135 10.10 2.49 -3.52
CA PHE A 135 9.73 3.67 -4.31
C PHE A 135 10.88 4.68 -4.37
N ASN A 136 10.88 5.51 -5.41
CA ASN A 136 11.96 6.49 -5.63
C ASN A 136 11.74 7.79 -4.84
N ALA A 137 12.77 8.64 -4.83
CA ALA A 137 12.72 9.94 -4.18
C ALA A 137 11.57 10.84 -4.67
N ALA A 138 11.21 10.81 -5.95
CA ALA A 138 10.06 11.57 -6.48
C ALA A 138 8.73 11.12 -5.85
N ALA A 139 8.52 9.81 -5.69
CA ALA A 139 7.36 9.27 -4.98
C ALA A 139 7.36 9.65 -3.49
N ARG A 140 8.54 9.68 -2.84
CA ARG A 140 8.65 10.17 -1.46
C ARG A 140 8.31 11.66 -1.33
N GLN A 141 8.79 12.49 -2.24
CA GLN A 141 8.49 13.93 -2.24
C GLN A 141 6.97 14.17 -2.40
N LEU A 142 6.29 13.34 -3.19
CA LEU A 142 4.84 13.36 -3.31
C LEU A 142 4.16 13.05 -1.96
N LEU A 143 4.62 12.01 -1.25
CA LEU A 143 4.15 11.66 0.09
C LEU A 143 4.39 12.79 1.11
N GLN A 144 5.56 13.42 1.06
CA GLN A 144 5.90 14.58 1.90
C GLN A 144 4.95 15.77 1.64
N LYS A 145 4.68 16.10 0.37
CA LYS A 145 3.74 17.16 -0.01
C LYS A 145 2.31 16.85 0.41
N ALA A 146 1.93 15.57 0.39
CA ALA A 146 0.62 15.12 0.85
C ALA A 146 0.46 15.22 2.39
N GLY A 147 1.58 15.20 3.13
CA GLY A 147 1.64 15.50 4.55
C GLY A 147 1.56 14.27 5.45
N LYS A 148 2.28 14.35 6.58
CA LYS A 148 2.36 13.27 7.58
C LYS A 148 1.06 13.07 8.38
N ASP A 149 0.21 14.10 8.43
CA ASP A 149 -1.02 14.12 9.22
C ASP A 149 -2.25 13.68 8.40
N ALA A 150 -2.04 13.11 7.21
CA ALA A 150 -3.12 12.56 6.39
C ALA A 150 -3.89 11.48 7.17
N ASP A 151 -5.21 11.67 7.30
CA ASP A 151 -6.08 10.69 7.94
C ASP A 151 -6.40 9.53 6.98
N ILE A 152 -5.49 8.55 6.92
CA ILE A 152 -5.56 7.43 5.99
C ILE A 152 -5.62 6.07 6.72
N PRO A 153 -6.40 5.10 6.20
CA PRO A 153 -6.49 3.76 6.73
C PRO A 153 -5.17 2.97 6.72
N LEU A 154 -4.43 3.02 5.60
CA LEU A 154 -3.22 2.22 5.39
C LEU A 154 -2.19 3.04 4.59
N HIS A 155 -0.94 3.08 5.07
CA HIS A 155 0.15 3.85 4.45
C HIS A 155 0.51 3.34 3.04
N ASP A 156 0.45 2.02 2.83
CA ASP A 156 0.78 1.37 1.58
C ASP A 156 -0.28 1.68 0.50
N TRP A 157 -1.56 1.57 0.84
CA TRP A 157 -2.64 1.90 -0.07
C TRP A 157 -2.61 3.39 -0.42
N TRP A 158 -2.34 4.25 0.56
CA TRP A 158 -2.14 5.68 0.31
C TRP A 158 -0.99 5.97 -0.66
N THR A 159 0.16 5.32 -0.47
CA THR A 159 1.31 5.42 -1.36
C THR A 159 0.96 4.99 -2.79
N TYR A 160 0.25 3.86 -2.93
CA TYR A 160 -0.20 3.38 -4.23
C TYR A 160 -1.16 4.36 -4.93
N MET A 161 -2.13 4.92 -4.20
CA MET A 161 -3.07 5.90 -4.75
C MET A 161 -2.38 7.22 -5.13
N LEU A 162 -1.48 7.73 -4.31
CA LEU A 162 -0.75 8.97 -4.62
C LEU A 162 0.12 8.80 -5.85
N VAL A 163 0.98 7.79 -5.89
CA VAL A 163 1.91 7.58 -7.01
C VAL A 163 1.14 7.45 -8.32
N THR A 164 0.10 6.60 -8.36
CA THR A 164 -0.70 6.43 -9.58
C THR A 164 -1.57 7.64 -9.90
N GLY A 165 -2.10 8.34 -8.90
CA GLY A 165 -2.96 9.52 -9.08
C GLY A 165 -2.22 10.76 -9.57
N ALA A 166 -0.94 10.89 -9.21
CA ALA A 166 -0.03 11.92 -9.68
C ALA A 166 0.55 11.65 -11.07
N GLY A 167 0.15 10.56 -11.74
CA GLY A 167 0.65 10.17 -13.05
C GLY A 167 2.00 9.44 -13.02
N GLY A 168 2.41 8.97 -11.84
CA GLY A 168 3.57 8.11 -11.68
C GLY A 168 3.35 6.70 -12.22
N VAL A 169 4.42 5.92 -12.23
CA VAL A 169 4.45 4.54 -12.75
C VAL A 169 4.55 3.51 -11.64
N THR A 170 3.94 2.37 -11.86
CA THR A 170 3.92 1.25 -10.92
C THR A 170 4.33 -0.03 -11.62
N HIS A 171 5.04 -0.89 -10.90
CA HIS A 171 5.36 -2.22 -11.36
C HIS A 171 5.01 -3.24 -10.30
N PHE A 172 4.09 -4.14 -10.66
CA PHE A 172 3.74 -5.30 -9.85
C PHE A 172 4.49 -6.52 -10.39
N ASP A 173 5.57 -6.89 -9.72
CA ASP A 173 6.39 -8.05 -10.09
C ASP A 173 5.70 -9.34 -9.67
N LYS A 174 5.50 -10.24 -10.64
CA LYS A 174 4.89 -11.55 -10.42
C LYS A 174 5.79 -12.53 -9.68
N SER A 175 7.08 -12.22 -9.56
CA SER A 175 8.01 -12.99 -8.76
C SER A 175 7.90 -12.52 -7.31
N PRO A 176 7.69 -13.43 -6.34
CA PRO A 176 7.67 -13.03 -4.94
C PRO A 176 9.05 -12.53 -4.52
N THR A 177 9.07 -11.56 -3.59
CA THR A 177 10.32 -11.04 -3.02
C THR A 177 10.32 -10.98 -1.48
N VAL A 178 9.21 -11.39 -0.86
CA VAL A 178 9.01 -11.39 0.59
C VAL A 178 8.36 -12.71 1.00
N PHE A 179 8.88 -13.30 2.07
CA PHE A 179 8.22 -14.37 2.80
C PHE A 179 7.36 -13.75 3.90
N TYR A 180 6.08 -14.13 3.92
CA TYR A 180 5.13 -13.68 4.94
C TYR A 180 4.66 -14.87 5.76
N ARG A 181 5.05 -14.88 7.03
CA ARG A 181 4.73 -15.95 7.98
C ARG A 181 3.23 -15.92 8.32
N GLN A 182 2.56 -17.04 8.10
CA GLN A 182 1.19 -17.23 8.56
C GLN A 182 1.22 -17.86 9.94
N HIS A 183 0.94 -17.08 10.98
CA HIS A 183 0.75 -17.63 12.33
C HIS A 183 -0.56 -18.42 12.39
N SER A 184 -0.62 -19.49 13.20
CA SER A 184 -1.76 -20.41 13.33
C SER A 184 -3.09 -19.73 13.71
N ASN A 185 -3.05 -18.58 14.39
CA ASN A 185 -4.23 -17.75 14.69
C ASN A 185 -4.67 -16.81 13.54
N ASN A 186 -3.88 -16.72 12.48
CA ASN A 186 -4.12 -15.89 11.29
C ASN A 186 -4.24 -16.78 10.03
N LEU A 187 -5.13 -17.78 10.06
CA LEU A 187 -5.54 -18.58 8.89
C LEU A 187 -6.27 -17.75 7.79
N TRP A 188 -5.92 -16.49 7.61
CA TRP A 188 -6.46 -15.59 6.58
C TRP A 188 -5.79 -15.76 5.21
N GLY A 189 -4.68 -16.50 5.12
CA GLY A 189 -4.01 -16.81 3.86
C GLY A 189 -4.54 -18.04 3.10
N MET A 190 -5.35 -18.90 3.73
CA MET A 190 -5.53 -20.28 3.28
C MET A 190 -6.76 -20.55 2.41
N ASN A 191 -7.18 -19.60 1.59
CA ASN A 191 -8.33 -19.83 0.71
C ASN A 191 -8.06 -19.24 -0.69
N ALA A 192 -7.20 -19.87 -1.48
CA ALA A 192 -7.17 -19.66 -2.93
C ALA A 192 -8.39 -20.33 -3.60
N GLY A 193 -9.60 -19.98 -3.16
CA GLY A 193 -10.86 -20.58 -3.60
C GLY A 193 -12.06 -19.63 -3.48
N TRP A 194 -13.21 -20.09 -3.95
CA TRP A 194 -14.47 -19.32 -3.93
C TRP A 194 -14.85 -18.84 -2.52
N ARG A 195 -14.48 -19.59 -1.46
CA ARG A 195 -14.71 -19.22 -0.05
C ARG A 195 -13.95 -17.97 0.39
N ALA A 196 -12.68 -17.76 0.01
CA ALA A 196 -12.03 -16.47 0.29
C ALA A 196 -12.62 -15.35 -0.52
N SER A 197 -13.00 -15.63 -1.77
CA SER A 197 -13.63 -14.61 -2.60
C SER A 197 -14.95 -14.16 -1.96
N LEU A 198 -15.70 -15.10 -1.38
CA LEU A 198 -16.92 -14.82 -0.60
C LEU A 198 -16.61 -14.05 0.69
N SER A 199 -15.58 -14.42 1.46
CA SER A 199 -15.15 -13.68 2.66
C SER A 199 -14.68 -12.25 2.32
N ARG A 200 -13.96 -12.06 1.21
CA ARG A 200 -13.57 -10.74 0.72
C ARG A 200 -14.78 -9.91 0.29
N ILE A 201 -15.78 -10.55 -0.32
CA ILE A 201 -17.06 -9.90 -0.63
C ILE A 201 -17.76 -9.51 0.66
N GLN A 202 -17.87 -10.40 1.65
CA GLN A 202 -18.48 -10.11 2.95
C GLN A 202 -17.83 -8.90 3.64
N LYS A 203 -16.49 -8.78 3.60
CA LYS A 203 -15.76 -7.61 4.11
C LYS A 203 -16.13 -6.30 3.40
N LEU A 204 -16.58 -6.33 2.14
CA LEU A 204 -17.14 -5.14 1.47
C LEU A 204 -18.49 -4.72 2.10
N PHE A 205 -19.25 -5.66 2.64
CA PHE A 205 -20.54 -5.42 3.29
C PHE A 205 -20.44 -5.06 4.78
N GLU A 206 -19.29 -5.32 5.42
CA GLU A 206 -19.01 -5.05 6.84
C GLU A 206 -18.76 -3.56 7.16
N GLY A 207 -18.99 -2.63 6.22
CA GLY A 207 -18.91 -1.18 6.46
C GLY A 207 -17.50 -0.61 6.60
N ARG A 208 -16.50 -1.43 6.98
CA ARG A 208 -15.08 -1.05 7.03
C ARG A 208 -14.58 -0.51 5.70
N PHE A 209 -14.94 -1.18 4.60
CA PHE A 209 -14.57 -0.74 3.26
C PHE A 209 -15.14 0.64 2.91
N LYS A 210 -16.42 0.90 3.26
CA LYS A 210 -17.04 2.22 3.08
C LYS A 210 -16.29 3.30 3.85
N GLY A 211 -15.99 3.07 5.13
CA GLY A 211 -15.24 4.03 5.96
C GLY A 211 -13.82 4.27 5.44
N TRP A 212 -13.15 3.23 4.93
CA TRP A 212 -11.83 3.38 4.30
C TRP A 212 -11.88 4.21 3.02
N ASN A 213 -12.84 3.96 2.13
CA ASN A 213 -13.02 4.77 0.93
C ASN A 213 -13.34 6.23 1.24
N GLU A 214 -14.14 6.48 2.28
CA GLU A 214 -14.46 7.84 2.73
C GLU A 214 -13.21 8.59 3.17
N ARG A 215 -12.40 7.99 4.03
CA ARG A 215 -11.11 8.58 4.47
C ARG A 215 -10.16 8.79 3.29
N HIS A 216 -10.06 7.84 2.36
CA HIS A 216 -9.25 8.02 1.15
C HIS A 216 -9.75 9.17 0.26
N ILE A 217 -11.06 9.29 0.03
CA ILE A 217 -11.62 10.38 -0.78
C ILE A 217 -11.36 11.73 -0.13
N ILE A 218 -11.55 11.84 1.20
CA ILE A 218 -11.24 13.06 1.95
C ILE A 218 -9.75 13.41 1.80
N ALA A 219 -8.85 12.44 2.01
CA ALA A 219 -7.41 12.65 1.87
C ALA A 219 -7.02 13.04 0.44
N LEU A 220 -7.55 12.37 -0.59
CA LEU A 220 -7.31 12.67 -2.00
C LEU A 220 -7.81 14.06 -2.39
N ASN A 221 -8.98 14.46 -1.88
CA ASN A 221 -9.53 15.80 -2.10
C ASN A 221 -8.65 16.90 -1.47
N GLY A 222 -8.02 16.60 -0.33
CA GLY A 222 -7.05 17.49 0.32
C GLY A 222 -5.75 17.70 -0.47
N VAL A 223 -5.43 16.84 -1.43
CA VAL A 223 -4.18 16.87 -2.21
C VAL A 223 -4.41 16.99 -3.71
N THR A 224 -5.57 17.47 -4.15
CA THR A 224 -5.91 17.60 -5.59
C THR A 224 -4.87 18.39 -6.38
N GLY A 225 -4.14 19.34 -5.79
CA GLY A 225 -3.03 20.03 -6.45
C GLY A 225 -1.91 19.10 -6.96
N LEU A 226 -1.79 17.90 -6.39
CA LEU A 226 -0.78 16.90 -6.75
C LEU A 226 -1.29 15.87 -7.77
N LEU A 227 -2.58 15.85 -8.07
CA LEU A 227 -3.22 14.81 -8.88
C LEU A 227 -3.42 15.25 -10.33
N THR A 228 -3.40 14.27 -11.25
CA THR A 228 -3.72 14.49 -12.66
C THR A 228 -5.19 14.84 -12.86
N ALA A 229 -5.52 15.46 -13.99
CA ALA A 229 -6.91 15.77 -14.35
C ALA A 229 -7.80 14.51 -14.46
N ASP A 230 -7.25 13.40 -15.00
CA ASP A 230 -7.97 12.13 -15.06
C ASP A 230 -8.23 11.55 -13.67
N ALA A 231 -7.23 11.59 -12.77
CA ALA A 231 -7.40 11.15 -11.39
C ALA A 231 -8.50 11.92 -10.65
N LYS A 232 -8.51 13.27 -10.77
CA LYS A 232 -9.57 14.13 -10.20
C LYS A 232 -10.95 13.73 -10.72
N LYS A 233 -11.10 13.62 -12.04
CA LYS A 233 -12.35 13.21 -12.67
C LYS A 233 -12.84 11.85 -12.16
N ARG A 234 -11.93 10.89 -11.95
CA ARG A 234 -12.29 9.57 -11.40
C ARG A 234 -12.73 9.65 -9.95
N ILE A 235 -12.06 10.45 -9.12
CA ILE A 235 -12.46 10.70 -7.73
C ILE A 235 -13.87 11.30 -7.70
N ASP A 236 -14.16 12.28 -8.55
CA ASP A 236 -15.47 12.93 -8.61
C ASP A 236 -16.56 11.95 -9.00
N LEU A 237 -16.36 11.19 -10.08
CA LEU A 237 -17.31 10.18 -10.56
C LEU A 237 -17.52 9.06 -9.53
N PHE A 238 -16.44 8.59 -8.90
CA PHE A 238 -16.53 7.56 -7.87
C PHE A 238 -17.22 8.09 -6.61
N SER A 239 -16.98 9.34 -6.22
CA SER A 239 -17.67 10.00 -5.09
C SER A 239 -19.15 10.17 -5.37
N GLN A 240 -19.52 10.63 -6.57
CA GLN A 240 -20.92 10.74 -7.00
C GLN A 240 -21.62 9.38 -6.98
N CYS A 241 -20.95 8.32 -7.44
CA CYS A 241 -21.47 6.94 -7.36
C CYS A 241 -21.83 6.52 -5.92
N ARG A 242 -21.11 7.02 -4.90
CA ARG A 242 -21.36 6.67 -3.49
C ARG A 242 -22.54 7.44 -2.89
N VAL A 243 -22.74 8.69 -3.30
CA VAL A 243 -23.74 9.59 -2.70
C VAL A 243 -25.06 9.69 -3.48
N SER A 244 -25.07 9.35 -4.77
CA SER A 244 -26.25 9.52 -5.63
C SER A 244 -27.44 8.69 -5.13
N SER A 245 -28.63 9.30 -5.12
CA SER A 245 -29.87 8.63 -4.69
C SER A 245 -30.40 7.66 -5.74
N GLY A 246 -30.28 8.00 -7.02
CA GLY A 246 -30.76 7.21 -8.15
C GLY A 246 -29.89 5.98 -8.45
N LEU A 247 -30.51 4.82 -8.65
CA LEU A 247 -29.78 3.59 -9.02
C LEU A 247 -29.05 3.73 -10.37
N VAL A 248 -29.74 4.28 -11.38
CA VAL A 248 -29.19 4.45 -12.73
C VAL A 248 -27.98 5.39 -12.70
N GLU A 249 -28.08 6.51 -12.00
CA GLU A 249 -27.00 7.48 -11.85
C GLU A 249 -25.76 6.86 -11.18
N ARG A 250 -25.96 6.08 -10.11
CA ARG A 250 -24.84 5.37 -9.45
C ARG A 250 -24.11 4.43 -10.40
N LEU A 251 -24.84 3.61 -11.15
CA LEU A 251 -24.25 2.68 -12.10
C LEU A 251 -23.56 3.41 -13.26
N MET A 252 -24.16 4.47 -13.79
CA MET A 252 -23.54 5.30 -14.84
C MET A 252 -22.24 5.95 -14.36
N ASN A 253 -22.24 6.54 -13.16
CA ASN A 253 -21.06 7.17 -12.59
C ASN A 253 -19.97 6.15 -12.26
N PHE A 254 -20.34 4.95 -11.79
CA PHE A 254 -19.41 3.84 -11.61
C PHE A 254 -18.73 3.44 -12.93
N GLU A 255 -19.50 3.15 -13.98
CA GLU A 255 -18.94 2.73 -15.26
C GLU A 255 -18.10 3.86 -15.89
N LYS A 256 -18.54 5.13 -15.79
CA LYS A 256 -17.77 6.29 -16.25
C LYS A 256 -16.48 6.51 -15.47
N SER A 257 -16.45 6.20 -14.17
CA SER A 257 -15.23 6.29 -13.36
C SER A 257 -14.15 5.30 -13.83
N GLY A 258 -14.55 4.24 -14.55
CA GLY A 258 -13.67 3.18 -15.03
C GLY A 258 -12.97 2.41 -13.90
N VAL A 259 -13.45 2.56 -12.67
CA VAL A 259 -12.87 1.93 -11.47
C VAL A 259 -13.11 0.42 -11.52
N TYR A 260 -12.11 -0.34 -11.10
CA TYR A 260 -12.18 -1.80 -11.16
C TYR A 260 -11.37 -2.51 -10.10
N ARG A 261 -11.73 -3.77 -9.84
CA ARG A 261 -10.90 -4.71 -9.08
C ARG A 261 -10.20 -5.70 -9.99
N GLN A 262 -9.11 -6.28 -9.47
CA GLN A 262 -8.22 -7.14 -10.24
C GLN A 262 -8.86 -8.46 -10.68
N THR A 263 -9.81 -9.00 -9.90
CA THR A 263 -10.47 -10.28 -10.21
C THR A 263 -11.94 -10.09 -10.53
N PHE A 264 -12.48 -10.93 -11.43
CA PHE A 264 -13.88 -10.89 -11.84
C PHE A 264 -14.83 -10.96 -10.63
N ILE A 265 -14.62 -11.92 -9.72
CA ILE A 265 -15.48 -12.14 -8.56
C ILE A 265 -15.51 -10.91 -7.63
N THR A 266 -14.35 -10.31 -7.37
CA THR A 266 -14.31 -9.12 -6.51
C THR A 266 -14.87 -7.89 -7.20
N ASN A 267 -14.73 -7.78 -8.53
CA ASN A 267 -15.35 -6.73 -9.32
C ASN A 267 -16.88 -6.85 -9.34
N LEU A 268 -17.42 -8.06 -9.42
CA LEU A 268 -18.84 -8.32 -9.25
C LEU A 268 -19.30 -7.94 -7.84
N GLY A 269 -18.55 -8.33 -6.80
CA GLY A 269 -18.81 -7.93 -5.42
C GLY A 269 -18.84 -6.40 -5.24
N LEU A 270 -17.92 -5.68 -5.89
CA LEU A 270 -17.91 -4.22 -5.91
C LEU A 270 -19.22 -3.67 -6.53
N ARG A 271 -19.62 -4.15 -7.71
CA ARG A 271 -20.87 -3.74 -8.35
C ARG A 271 -22.08 -3.97 -7.45
N VAL A 272 -22.17 -5.15 -6.82
CA VAL A 272 -23.25 -5.47 -5.88
C VAL A 272 -23.23 -4.53 -4.68
N ALA A 273 -22.06 -4.24 -4.11
CA ALA A 273 -21.93 -3.30 -3.00
C ALA A 273 -22.35 -1.86 -3.38
N ILE A 274 -22.13 -1.43 -4.63
CA ILE A 274 -22.66 -0.15 -5.16
C ILE A 274 -24.18 -0.15 -5.17
N LEU A 275 -24.82 -1.23 -5.66
CA LEU A 275 -26.27 -1.37 -5.70
C LEU A 275 -26.88 -1.15 -4.30
N PHE A 276 -26.27 -1.74 -3.27
CA PHE A 276 -26.72 -1.70 -1.88
C PHE A 276 -26.16 -0.53 -1.03
N ARG A 277 -25.46 0.46 -1.61
CA ARG A 277 -24.85 1.61 -0.89
C ARG A 277 -23.88 1.21 0.22
N LYS A 278 -23.08 0.18 -0.03
CA LYS A 278 -22.09 -0.38 0.92
C LYS A 278 -20.65 0.06 0.62
N ILE A 279 -20.48 1.03 -0.27
CA ILE A 279 -19.19 1.66 -0.62
C ILE A 279 -19.24 3.12 -0.24
#